data_AF-A0A8S3JD91-F1
#
_entry.id   AF-A0A8S3JD91-F1
#
_cell.length_a   1.000
_cell.length_b   1.000
_cell.length_c   1.000
_cell.angle_alpha   90.00
_cell.angle_beta   90.00
_cell.angle_gamma   90.00
#
_symmetry.space_group_name_H-M   'P 1'
#
loop_
_entity.id
_entity.type
_entity.pdbx_description
1 polymer ?
#
loop_
_entity_poly.entity_id
_entity_poly.type
_entity_poly.pdbx_seq_one_letter_code
_entity_poly.pdbx_strand_id
1 'polypeptide(L)' 'YIYVADYGNSRIVKWTTNYSMGGVCVVGCTGTVGAAANQLDSPRDLKFDAAGNLYVSDQNNHRIQKYTIQQPISSCSAGK' A
#
# COMPACT_ATOMS: atom_id res chain seq x y z
N TYR A 1 -3.86 10.13 5.33
CA TYR A 1 -3.68 8.67 5.49
C TYR A 1 -2.22 8.38 5.75
N ILE A 2 -1.90 7.32 6.48
CA ILE A 2 -0.53 6.85 6.67
C ILE A 2 -0.41 5.49 5.98
N TYR A 3 0.58 5.31 5.13
CA TYR A 3 0.92 4.01 4.55
C TYR A 3 2.16 3.48 5.26
N VAL A 4 2.10 2.22 5.67
CA VAL A 4 3.16 1.55 6.43
C VAL A 4 3.61 0.35 5.63
N ALA A 5 4.92 0.28 5.38
CA ALA A 5 5.57 -0.96 4.95
C ALA A 5 5.74 -1.84 6.19
N ASP A 6 4.83 -2.79 6.35
CA ASP A 6 4.83 -3.74 7.47
C ASP A 6 5.82 -4.86 7.13
N TYR A 7 7.12 -4.53 7.25
CA TYR A 7 8.27 -5.30 6.77
C TYR A 7 8.17 -6.79 7.13
N GLY A 8 7.98 -7.11 8.41
CA GLY A 8 7.97 -8.49 8.89
C GLY A 8 6.74 -9.29 8.46
N ASN A 9 5.65 -8.61 8.12
CA ASN A 9 4.41 -9.23 7.66
C ASN A 9 4.27 -9.23 6.13
N SER A 10 5.30 -8.78 5.40
CA SER A 10 5.35 -8.75 3.94
C SER A 10 4.11 -8.12 3.28
N ARG A 11 3.65 -7.01 3.85
CA ARG A 11 2.43 -6.31 3.39
C ARG A 11 2.55 -4.80 3.53
N ILE A 12 1.71 -4.08 2.78
CA ILE A 12 1.51 -2.64 2.94
C ILE A 12 0.15 -2.40 3.59
N VAL A 13 0.14 -1.57 4.62
CA VAL A 13 -1.06 -1.25 5.40
C VAL A 13 -1.37 0.25 5.31
N LYS A 14 -2.65 0.58 5.07
CA LYS A 14 -3.17 1.95 5.08
C LYS A 14 -3.92 2.21 6.38
N TRP A 15 -3.52 3.25 7.08
CA TRP A 15 -4.19 3.77 8.27
C TRP A 15 -4.94 5.06 7.94
N THR A 16 -6.16 5.15 8.46
CA THR A 16 -6.98 6.38 8.41
C THR A 16 -6.85 7.14 9.72
N THR A 17 -7.36 8.38 9.77
CA THR A 17 -7.45 9.16 11.01
C THR A 17 -8.42 8.55 12.03
N ASN A 18 -9.27 7.61 11.61
CA ASN A 18 -10.10 6.83 12.49
C ASN A 18 -9.32 5.59 12.99
N TYR A 19 -8.57 5.79 14.07
CA TYR A 19 -7.76 4.76 14.70
C TYR A 19 -8.56 3.55 15.20
N SER A 20 -9.87 3.71 15.45
CA SER A 20 -10.76 2.64 15.95
C SER A 20 -10.96 1.49 14.96
N MET A 21 -10.68 1.70 13.67
CA MET A 21 -10.80 0.67 12.63
C MET A 21 -9.49 -0.10 12.37
N GLY A 22 -8.37 0.34 12.96
CA GLY A 22 -7.06 -0.22 12.68
C GLY A 22 -6.56 0.03 11.25
N GLY A 23 -5.42 -0.56 10.93
CA GLY A 23 -4.84 -0.51 9.59
C GLY A 23 -5.44 -1.54 8.65
N VAL A 24 -5.79 -1.12 7.43
CA VAL A 24 -6.30 -2.00 6.37
C VAL A 24 -5.15 -2.41 5.46
N CYS A 25 -4.97 -3.71 5.23
CA CYS A 25 -4.00 -4.19 4.25
C CYS A 25 -4.43 -3.80 2.83
N VAL A 26 -3.50 -3.25 2.03
CA VAL A 26 -3.76 -2.79 0.66
C VAL A 26 -2.90 -3.48 -0.40
N VAL A 27 -1.75 -4.04 -0.03
CA VAL A 27 -0.85 -4.81 -0.92
C VAL A 27 -0.21 -5.93 -0.10
N GLY A 28 0.02 -7.12 -0.69
CA GLY A 28 0.63 -8.24 0.02
C GLY A 28 -0.32 -8.94 1.01
N CYS A 29 -1.62 -8.81 0.81
CA CYS A 29 -2.64 -9.27 1.78
C CYS A 29 -2.94 -10.77 1.70
N THR A 30 -2.11 -11.54 1.00
CA THR A 30 -2.25 -12.99 0.82
C THR A 30 -1.94 -13.77 2.09
N GLY A 31 -1.30 -13.14 3.09
CA GLY A 31 -0.80 -13.82 4.29
C GLY A 31 0.42 -14.70 4.02
N THR A 32 1.01 -14.60 2.83
CA THR A 32 2.16 -15.40 2.39
C THR A 32 3.20 -14.51 1.71
N VAL A 33 4.47 -14.76 2.04
CA VAL A 33 5.62 -14.16 1.35
C VAL A 33 5.77 -14.76 -0.04
N GLY A 34 6.18 -13.96 -1.02
CA GLY A 34 6.51 -14.48 -2.35
C GLY A 34 6.74 -13.40 -3.40
N ALA A 35 6.94 -13.85 -4.63
CA ALA A 35 7.30 -13.01 -5.77
C ALA A 35 6.15 -12.80 -6.78
N ALA A 36 4.95 -13.32 -6.53
CA ALA A 36 3.79 -13.01 -7.36
C ALA A 36 3.45 -11.50 -7.31
N ALA A 37 2.65 -11.01 -8.25
CA ALA A 37 2.30 -9.58 -8.33
C ALA A 37 1.54 -9.07 -7.09
N ASN A 38 0.80 -9.96 -6.42
CA ASN A 38 0.05 -9.66 -5.19
C ASN A 38 0.80 -10.06 -3.91
N GLN A 39 2.06 -10.47 -4.01
CA GLN A 39 2.93 -10.83 -2.90
C GLN A 39 4.12 -9.88 -2.82
N LEU A 40 4.69 -9.79 -1.62
CA LEU A 40 5.90 -9.05 -1.31
C LEU A 40 6.81 -9.92 -0.45
N ASP A 41 8.07 -9.51 -0.36
CA ASP A 41 9.04 -10.01 0.61
C ASP A 41 9.84 -8.83 1.18
N SER A 42 9.58 -8.56 2.46
CA SER A 42 10.31 -7.56 3.23
C SER A 42 10.30 -6.16 2.59
N PRO A 43 9.11 -5.57 2.31
CA PRO A 43 9.03 -4.25 1.70
C PRO A 43 9.62 -3.19 2.64
N ARG A 44 10.40 -2.25 2.10
CA ARG A 44 11.17 -1.32 2.95
C ARG A 44 10.75 0.13 2.83
N ASP A 45 10.47 0.59 1.62
CA ASP A 45 10.18 1.99 1.31
C ASP A 45 9.02 2.14 0.34
N LEU A 46 8.32 3.28 0.45
CA LEU A 46 7.07 3.60 -0.23
C LEU A 46 7.13 5.00 -0.81
N LYS A 47 6.78 5.14 -2.10
CA LYS A 47 6.65 6.45 -2.74
C LYS A 47 5.40 6.55 -3.58
N PHE A 48 4.69 7.67 -3.49
CA PHE A 48 3.57 7.97 -4.38
C PHE A 48 4.03 8.84 -5.56
N ASP A 49 3.48 8.59 -6.75
CA ASP A 49 3.52 9.54 -7.86
C ASP A 49 2.35 10.53 -7.83
N ALA A 50 2.38 11.54 -8.71
CA ALA A 50 1.35 12.57 -8.81
C ALA A 50 -0.03 12.03 -9.25
N ALA A 51 -0.07 10.85 -9.87
CA ALA A 51 -1.30 10.16 -10.25
C ALA A 51 -1.85 9.28 -9.12
N GLY A 52 -1.18 9.22 -7.97
CA GLY A 52 -1.59 8.44 -6.81
C GLY A 52 -1.21 6.96 -6.86
N ASN A 53 -0.35 6.54 -7.79
CA ASN A 53 0.19 5.18 -7.78
C ASN A 53 1.26 5.05 -6.70
N LEU A 54 1.29 3.90 -6.04
CA LEU A 54 2.26 3.56 -5.01
C LEU A 54 3.37 2.71 -5.60
N TYR A 55 4.62 3.14 -5.40
CA TYR A 55 5.82 2.39 -5.69
C TYR A 55 6.34 1.80 -4.39
N VAL A 56 6.63 0.50 -4.43
CA VAL A 56 7.08 -0.28 -3.27
C VAL A 56 8.43 -0.87 -3.60
N SER A 57 9.42 -0.66 -2.73
CA SER A 57 10.67 -1.43 -2.78
C SER A 57 10.46 -2.78 -2.13
N ASP A 58 10.41 -3.82 -2.95
CA ASP A 58 10.21 -5.21 -2.57
C ASP A 58 11.60 -5.86 -2.40
N GLN A 59 12.23 -5.58 -1.26
CA GLN A 59 13.68 -5.62 -1.07
C GLN A 59 14.27 -7.00 -1.36
N ASN A 60 13.70 -8.05 -0.78
CA ASN A 60 14.24 -9.41 -0.90
C ASN A 60 13.92 -10.04 -2.24
N ASN A 61 12.88 -9.56 -2.92
CA ASN A 61 12.60 -9.91 -4.32
C ASN A 61 13.44 -9.09 -5.31
N HIS A 62 14.29 -8.18 -4.83
CA HIS A 62 15.19 -7.34 -5.64
C HIS A 62 14.48 -6.57 -6.77
N ARG A 63 13.27 -6.06 -6.49
CA ARG A 63 12.45 -5.35 -7.48
C ARG A 63 11.74 -4.15 -6.90
N ILE A 64 11.26 -3.29 -7.79
CA ILE A 64 10.29 -2.24 -7.49
C ILE A 64 8.96 -2.62 -8.13
N GLN A 65 7.88 -2.56 -7.36
CA GLN A 65 6.53 -2.80 -7.87
C GLN A 65 5.69 -1.52 -7.81
N LYS A 66 4.83 -1.34 -8.81
CA LYS A 66 3.89 -0.22 -8.90
C LYS A 66 2.47 -0.74 -8.72
N TYR A 67 1.72 -0.09 -7.84
CA TYR A 67 0.32 -0.40 -7.56
C TYR A 67 -0.55 0.83 -7.77
N THR A 68 -1.63 0.67 -8.52
CA THR A 68 -2.69 1.68 -8.57
C THR A 68 -3.55 1.51 -7.32
N ILE A 69 -3.39 2.44 -6.37
CA ILE A 69 -4.19 2.45 -5.15
C ILE A 69 -5.40 3.34 -5.41
N GLN A 70 -6.60 2.76 -5.46
CA GLN A 70 -7.82 3.56 -5.43
C GLN A 70 -7.84 4.34 -4.10
N GLN A 71 -7.61 5.66 -4.17
CA GLN A 71 -8.03 6.52 -3.07
C GLN A 71 -9.56 6.47 -3.03
N PRO A 72 -10.18 6.44 -1.84
CA PRO A 72 -11.60 6.75 -1.77
C PRO A 72 -11.76 8.09 -2.45
N ILE A 73 -12.57 8.12 -3.50
CA ILE A 73 -12.84 9.33 -4.26
C ILE A 73 -13.38 10.33 -3.24
N SER A 74 -12.57 11.34 -2.89
CA SER A 74 -13.10 12.51 -2.23
C SER A 74 -13.89 13.21 -3.32
N SER A 75 -15.16 12.82 -3.45
CA SER A 75 -16.12 13.54 -4.28
C SER A 75 -16.22 14.93 -3.68
N CYS A 76 -15.41 15.85 -4.17
CA CYS A 76 -15.72 17.26 -4.06
C CYS A 76 -16.90 17.45 -5.00
N SER A 77 -18.10 17.21 -4.50
CA SER A 77 -19.33 17.66 -5.14
C SER A 77 -19.24 19.18 -5.11
N ALA A 78 -18.72 19.79 -6.16
CA ALA A 78 -18.89 21.21 -6.38
C ALA A 78 -20.41 21.44 -6.46
N GLY A 79 -20.97 21.94 -5.37
CA GLY A 79 -22.37 22.36 -5.32
C GLY A 79 -22.63 23.35 -6.44
N LYS A 80 -23.66 23.07 -7.24
CA LYS A 80 -24.40 24.11 -7.93
C LYS A 80 -25.63 24.43 -7.11
#